data_AF-A0A661JLG7-F1
#
_entry.id   AF-A0A661JLG7-F1
#
_cell.length_a   1.000
_cell.length_b   1.000
_cell.length_c   1.000
_cell.angle_alpha   90.00
_cell.angle_beta   90.00
_cell.angle_gamma   90.00
#
_symmetry.space_group_name_H-M   'P 1'
#
loop_
_entity.id
_entity.type
_entity.pdbx_description
1 polymer ?
#
loop_
_entity_poly.entity_id
_entity_poly.type
_entity_poly.pdbx_seq_one_letter_code
_entity_poly.pdbx_strand_id
1 'polypeptide(L)'
;IGAHSVARCTQRTTLIKGGLWVGAANLFMVLLERLMGGQEIGLRAAADMAIGLSGGLTAGVAVVGITPIVEYIFGYTTDIKLLELANLDHPLLKEMMLKAPGTYHHSMVVGNLVEAAAKAIGVNPLLARVSAYYHDIGKITKPQYFVENQMDGANRHAKLTPSMSSLILISHVKEGVDLARKYRLGNRIIDVIRQHHGTRLITYFYQKARENHQEVNEDEFRYLGPKPQTREAGLVMLADAVEAASRAMEHPTPARIKGLVQRVINDIFIDGQLDECELTLKDLHEIAKSFNVILNAVYHHRIKYPEQEAADGGNGPRSPKEPKDKPQRRKENGRKDIRRLGATR
;
A
#
# COMPACT_ATOMS: atom_id res chain seq x y z
N ILE A 1 -31.72 -9.75 -12.81
CA ILE A 1 -31.89 -9.17 -11.45
C ILE A 1 -30.83 -9.68 -10.50
N GLY A 2 -30.76 -10.99 -10.21
CA GLY A 2 -29.75 -11.59 -9.33
C GLY A 2 -28.31 -11.20 -9.69
N ALA A 3 -27.85 -11.51 -10.91
CA ALA A 3 -26.49 -11.19 -11.37
C ALA A 3 -26.14 -9.70 -11.27
N HIS A 4 -27.07 -8.80 -11.60
CA HIS A 4 -26.86 -7.36 -11.50
C HIS A 4 -26.80 -6.89 -10.04
N SER A 5 -27.66 -7.43 -9.17
CA SER A 5 -27.71 -7.06 -7.75
C SER A 5 -26.47 -7.46 -6.96
N VAL A 6 -25.70 -8.44 -7.46
CA VAL A 6 -24.47 -8.92 -6.83
C VAL A 6 -23.20 -8.52 -7.60
N ALA A 7 -23.33 -7.73 -8.68
CA ALA A 7 -22.22 -7.34 -9.55
C ALA A 7 -21.14 -6.51 -8.83
N ARG A 8 -21.47 -5.90 -7.68
CA ARG A 8 -20.52 -5.25 -6.77
C ARG A 8 -20.79 -5.71 -5.34
N CYS A 9 -20.15 -6.80 -4.94
CA CYS A 9 -20.44 -7.45 -3.66
C CYS A 9 -19.48 -6.96 -2.57
N THR A 10 -19.79 -5.81 -1.97
CA THR A 10 -18.94 -5.23 -0.92
C THR A 10 -19.15 -5.85 0.47
N GLN A 11 -20.17 -6.67 0.65
CA GLN A 11 -20.49 -7.36 1.90
C GLN A 11 -21.22 -8.67 1.62
N ARG A 12 -21.03 -9.71 2.45
CA ARG A 12 -21.76 -10.99 2.33
C ARG A 12 -23.28 -10.83 2.38
N THR A 13 -23.78 -9.81 3.09
CA THR A 13 -25.19 -9.43 3.14
C THR A 13 -25.76 -9.00 1.79
N THR A 14 -24.92 -8.55 0.86
CA THR A 14 -25.31 -8.19 -0.52
C THR A 14 -25.85 -9.40 -1.28
N LEU A 15 -25.27 -10.58 -1.06
CA LEU A 15 -25.75 -11.83 -1.67
C LEU A 15 -27.15 -12.21 -1.15
N ILE A 16 -27.38 -12.05 0.16
CA ILE A 16 -28.69 -12.30 0.78
C ILE A 16 -29.73 -11.30 0.25
N LYS A 17 -29.38 -10.01 0.17
CA LYS A 17 -30.23 -8.98 -0.44
C LYS A 17 -30.52 -9.27 -1.92
N GLY A 18 -29.55 -9.77 -2.67
CA GLY A 18 -29.74 -10.22 -4.05
C GLY A 18 -30.74 -11.38 -4.13
N GLY A 19 -30.65 -12.35 -3.22
CA GLY A 19 -31.64 -13.43 -3.08
C GLY A 19 -33.05 -12.91 -2.78
N LEU A 20 -33.19 -11.91 -1.91
CA LEU A 20 -34.47 -11.25 -1.64
C LEU A 20 -35.04 -10.54 -2.88
N TRP A 21 -34.21 -9.84 -3.67
CA TRP A 21 -34.65 -9.23 -4.94
C TRP A 21 -35.10 -10.27 -5.97
N VAL A 22 -34.43 -11.41 -6.03
CA VAL A 22 -34.87 -12.55 -6.86
C VAL A 22 -36.21 -13.09 -6.36
N GLY A 23 -36.38 -13.24 -5.05
CA GLY A 23 -37.65 -13.68 -4.45
C GLY A 23 -38.81 -12.71 -4.73
N ALA A 24 -38.56 -11.40 -4.63
CA ALA A 24 -39.54 -10.37 -4.97
C ALA A 24 -39.91 -10.38 -6.46
N ALA A 25 -38.93 -10.58 -7.34
CA ALA A 25 -39.17 -10.72 -8.77
C ALA A 25 -39.99 -11.98 -9.09
N ASN A 26 -39.69 -13.11 -8.45
CA ASN A 26 -40.48 -14.34 -8.59
C ASN A 26 -41.93 -14.13 -8.14
N LEU A 27 -42.14 -13.46 -7.01
CA LEU A 27 -43.48 -13.12 -6.52
C LEU A 27 -44.26 -12.26 -7.52
N PHE A 28 -43.60 -11.26 -8.11
CA PHE A 28 -44.20 -10.42 -9.14
C PHE A 28 -44.57 -11.23 -10.41
N MET A 29 -43.70 -12.14 -10.84
CA MET A 29 -43.97 -13.02 -11.98
C MET A 29 -45.16 -13.96 -11.72
N VAL A 30 -45.24 -14.56 -10.54
CA VAL A 30 -46.37 -15.42 -10.14
C VAL A 30 -47.68 -14.62 -10.14
N LEU A 31 -47.68 -13.38 -9.64
CA LEU A 31 -48.87 -12.51 -9.67
C LEU A 31 -49.30 -12.17 -11.10
N LEU A 32 -48.35 -11.83 -11.98
CA LEU A 32 -48.63 -11.53 -13.38
C LEU A 32 -49.22 -12.74 -14.13
N GLU A 33 -48.66 -13.93 -13.93
CA GLU A 33 -49.16 -15.17 -14.53
C GLU A 33 -50.62 -15.43 -14.12
N ARG A 34 -50.93 -15.26 -12.82
CA ARG A 34 -52.29 -15.47 -12.28
C ARG A 34 -53.29 -14.45 -12.85
N LEU A 35 -52.90 -13.18 -12.93
CA LEU A 35 -53.73 -12.11 -13.50
C LEU A 35 -54.02 -12.34 -15.00
N MET A 36 -53.00 -12.70 -15.78
CA MET A 36 -53.18 -13.01 -17.21
C MET A 36 -53.99 -14.29 -17.45
N GLY A 37 -53.83 -15.29 -16.57
CA GLY A 37 -54.57 -16.55 -16.64
C GLY A 37 -56.00 -16.49 -16.11
N GLY A 38 -56.45 -15.35 -15.58
CA GLY A 38 -57.79 -15.19 -14.98
C GLY A 38 -58.03 -16.11 -13.78
N GLN A 39 -56.97 -16.48 -13.05
CA GLN A 39 -57.05 -17.42 -11.94
C GLN A 39 -57.28 -16.70 -10.62
N GLU A 40 -58.13 -17.27 -9.76
CA GLU A 40 -58.45 -16.71 -8.43
C GLU A 40 -57.23 -16.65 -7.50
N ILE A 41 -57.12 -15.56 -6.74
CA ILE A 41 -56.11 -15.41 -5.69
C ILE A 41 -56.56 -16.18 -4.44
N GLY A 42 -56.33 -17.49 -4.47
CA GLY A 42 -56.65 -18.40 -3.38
C GLY A 42 -55.42 -19.01 -2.69
N LEU A 43 -55.65 -20.05 -1.89
CA LEU A 43 -54.59 -20.75 -1.12
C LEU A 43 -53.43 -21.25 -2.01
N ARG A 44 -53.73 -21.68 -3.24
CA ARG A 44 -52.71 -22.11 -4.23
C ARG A 44 -51.80 -20.96 -4.66
N ALA A 45 -52.37 -19.77 -4.89
CA ALA A 45 -51.57 -18.59 -5.22
C ALA A 45 -50.66 -18.19 -4.04
N ALA A 46 -51.15 -18.28 -2.81
CA ALA A 46 -50.34 -18.04 -1.61
C ALA A 46 -49.18 -19.05 -1.49
N ALA A 47 -49.41 -20.33 -1.78
CA ALA A 47 -48.37 -21.36 -1.78
C ALA A 47 -47.30 -21.07 -2.85
N ASP A 48 -47.69 -20.75 -4.08
CA ASP A 48 -46.74 -20.45 -5.16
C ASP A 48 -45.92 -19.19 -4.88
N MET A 49 -46.53 -18.16 -4.31
CA MET A 49 -45.82 -16.95 -3.87
C MET A 49 -44.81 -17.26 -2.75
N ALA A 50 -45.20 -18.10 -1.79
CA ALA A 50 -44.29 -18.53 -0.72
C ALA A 50 -43.11 -19.36 -1.27
N ILE A 51 -43.37 -20.27 -2.21
CA ILE A 51 -42.34 -21.04 -2.89
C ILE A 51 -41.41 -20.12 -3.70
N GLY A 52 -41.96 -19.18 -4.47
CA GLY A 52 -41.19 -18.23 -5.28
C GLY A 52 -40.26 -17.34 -4.44
N LEU A 53 -40.77 -16.85 -3.30
CA LEU A 53 -39.98 -16.07 -2.33
C LEU A 53 -38.90 -16.93 -1.67
N SER A 54 -39.27 -18.13 -1.19
CA SER A 54 -38.33 -19.05 -0.54
C SER A 54 -37.23 -19.52 -1.49
N GLY A 55 -37.54 -19.71 -2.77
CA GLY A 55 -36.57 -20.05 -3.81
C GLY A 55 -35.49 -18.98 -4.00
N GLY A 56 -35.86 -17.70 -3.97
CA GLY A 56 -34.89 -16.59 -4.01
C GLY A 56 -33.96 -16.55 -2.81
N LEU A 57 -34.50 -16.78 -1.60
CA LEU A 57 -33.70 -16.85 -0.38
C LEU A 57 -32.74 -18.05 -0.38
N THR A 58 -33.25 -19.24 -0.72
CA THR A 58 -32.46 -20.47 -0.85
C THR A 58 -31.36 -20.31 -1.88
N ALA A 59 -31.63 -19.66 -3.03
CA ALA A 59 -30.62 -19.36 -4.02
C ALA A 59 -29.50 -18.46 -3.45
N GLY A 60 -29.85 -17.43 -2.69
CA GLY A 60 -28.86 -16.57 -2.01
C GLY A 60 -27.96 -17.35 -1.04
N VAL A 61 -28.55 -18.23 -0.23
CA VAL A 61 -27.81 -19.10 0.71
C VAL A 61 -26.92 -20.09 -0.06
N ALA A 62 -27.44 -20.71 -1.12
CA ALA A 62 -26.69 -21.63 -1.96
C ALA A 62 -25.46 -20.97 -2.59
N VAL A 63 -25.61 -19.75 -3.11
CA VAL A 63 -24.49 -18.97 -3.68
C VAL A 63 -23.42 -18.71 -2.61
N VAL A 64 -23.80 -18.32 -1.39
CA VAL A 64 -22.83 -18.12 -0.30
C VAL A 64 -22.06 -19.41 0.03
N GLY A 65 -22.73 -20.57 0.03
CA GLY A 65 -22.09 -21.85 0.31
C GLY A 65 -21.24 -22.40 -0.83
N ILE A 66 -21.65 -22.18 -2.09
CA ILE A 66 -20.98 -22.71 -3.28
C ILE A 66 -19.78 -21.82 -3.69
N THR A 67 -19.86 -20.50 -3.45
CA THR A 67 -18.82 -19.55 -3.89
C THR A 67 -17.41 -19.96 -3.43
N PRO A 68 -17.15 -20.29 -2.14
CA PRO A 68 -15.82 -20.71 -1.70
C PRO A 68 -15.30 -21.97 -2.41
N ILE A 69 -16.19 -22.89 -2.79
CA ILE A 69 -15.84 -24.10 -3.53
C ILE A 69 -15.40 -23.74 -4.96
N VAL A 70 -16.16 -22.86 -5.62
CA VAL A 70 -15.82 -22.36 -6.96
C VAL A 70 -14.50 -21.59 -6.93
N GLU A 71 -14.32 -20.69 -5.96
CA GLU A 71 -13.05 -19.97 -5.77
C GLU A 71 -11.88 -20.93 -5.56
N TYR A 72 -12.07 -21.99 -4.77
CA TYR A 72 -11.06 -23.00 -4.52
C TYR A 72 -10.67 -23.76 -5.79
N ILE A 73 -11.65 -24.23 -6.57
CA ILE A 73 -11.40 -25.06 -7.76
C ILE A 73 -10.78 -24.22 -8.89
N PHE A 74 -11.26 -23.00 -9.09
CA PHE A 74 -10.88 -22.17 -10.25
C PHE A 74 -9.84 -21.08 -9.93
N GLY A 75 -9.47 -20.88 -8.65
CA GLY A 75 -8.53 -19.84 -8.24
C GLY A 75 -9.05 -18.41 -8.47
N TYR A 76 -10.37 -18.24 -8.54
CA TYR A 76 -11.03 -16.96 -8.77
C TYR A 76 -11.02 -16.10 -7.50
N THR A 77 -10.76 -14.80 -7.64
CA THR A 77 -10.74 -13.86 -6.52
C THR A 77 -12.00 -13.01 -6.55
N THR A 78 -13.01 -13.34 -5.73
CA THR A 78 -14.20 -12.49 -5.56
C THR A 78 -13.95 -11.30 -4.64
N ASP A 79 -14.86 -10.33 -4.63
CA ASP A 79 -14.82 -9.21 -3.68
C ASP A 79 -14.87 -9.69 -2.22
N ILE A 80 -15.56 -10.79 -1.91
CA ILE A 80 -15.59 -11.35 -0.55
C ILE A 80 -14.20 -11.89 -0.18
N LYS A 81 -13.57 -12.63 -1.08
CA LYS A 81 -12.20 -13.09 -0.89
C LYS A 81 -11.22 -11.93 -0.72
N LEU A 82 -11.37 -10.86 -1.50
CA LEU A 82 -10.56 -9.65 -1.34
C LEU A 82 -10.76 -9.00 0.04
N LEU A 83 -11.98 -8.97 0.58
CA LEU A 83 -12.22 -8.46 1.94
C LEU A 83 -11.54 -9.33 3.00
N GLU A 84 -11.52 -10.65 2.82
CA GLU A 84 -10.80 -11.56 3.71
C GLU A 84 -9.28 -11.34 3.65
N LEU A 85 -8.74 -11.13 2.45
CA LEU A 85 -7.32 -10.83 2.23
C LEU A 85 -6.95 -9.39 2.66
N ALA A 86 -7.91 -8.48 2.72
CA ALA A 86 -7.71 -7.15 3.28
C ALA A 86 -7.56 -7.15 4.82
N ASN A 87 -7.88 -8.26 5.48
CA ASN A 87 -7.71 -8.38 6.92
C ASN A 87 -6.22 -8.46 7.28
N LEU A 88 -5.73 -7.48 8.04
CA LEU A 88 -4.33 -7.41 8.47
C LEU A 88 -3.94 -8.55 9.42
N ASP A 89 -4.91 -9.27 9.98
CA ASP A 89 -4.67 -10.50 10.75
C ASP A 89 -4.33 -11.72 9.89
N HIS A 90 -4.37 -11.59 8.56
CA HIS A 90 -4.01 -12.67 7.64
C HIS A 90 -2.58 -13.18 7.93
N PRO A 91 -2.36 -14.51 8.05
CA PRO A 91 -1.08 -15.08 8.49
C PRO A 91 0.15 -14.58 7.70
N LEU A 92 0.01 -14.46 6.38
CA LEU A 92 1.09 -13.95 5.52
C LEU A 92 1.42 -12.46 5.76
N LEU A 93 0.41 -11.61 6.04
CA LEU A 93 0.65 -10.20 6.35
C LEU A 93 1.30 -10.06 7.74
N LYS A 94 0.88 -10.87 8.71
CA LYS A 94 1.55 -10.98 10.01
C LYS A 94 3.00 -11.45 9.89
N GLU A 95 3.24 -12.45 9.04
CA GLU A 95 4.59 -12.94 8.76
C GLU A 95 5.46 -11.82 8.15
N MET A 96 4.94 -11.05 7.20
CA MET A 96 5.62 -9.89 6.62
C MET A 96 5.90 -8.81 7.67
N MET A 97 4.92 -8.48 8.51
CA MET A 97 5.07 -7.49 9.59
C MET A 97 6.19 -7.88 10.56
N LEU A 98 6.34 -9.16 10.88
CA LEU A 98 7.37 -9.65 11.81
C LEU A 98 8.75 -9.78 11.17
N LYS A 99 8.84 -10.29 9.94
CA LYS A 99 10.12 -10.59 9.26
C LYS A 99 10.67 -9.44 8.42
N ALA A 100 9.79 -8.62 7.85
CA ALA A 100 10.09 -7.52 6.93
C ALA A 100 9.23 -6.28 7.27
N PRO A 101 9.37 -5.69 8.48
CA PRO A 101 8.50 -4.61 8.97
C PRO A 101 8.54 -3.35 8.09
N GLY A 102 9.68 -3.04 7.48
CA GLY A 102 9.82 -1.91 6.56
C GLY A 102 9.04 -2.12 5.27
N THR A 103 9.12 -3.32 4.68
CA THR A 103 8.32 -3.73 3.53
C THR A 103 6.82 -3.76 3.86
N TYR A 104 6.45 -4.19 5.07
CA TYR A 104 5.07 -4.13 5.52
C TYR A 104 4.55 -2.69 5.55
N HIS A 105 5.31 -1.77 6.18
CA HIS A 105 4.91 -0.36 6.26
C HIS A 105 4.81 0.28 4.86
N HIS A 106 5.80 0.02 3.99
CA HIS A 106 5.78 0.40 2.58
C HIS A 106 4.48 -0.04 1.90
N SER A 107 4.15 -1.33 1.97
CA SER A 107 2.99 -1.92 1.32
C SER A 107 1.67 -1.32 1.80
N MET A 108 1.59 -0.92 3.07
CA MET A 108 0.41 -0.22 3.61
C MET A 108 0.25 1.19 3.04
N VAL A 109 1.35 1.94 2.89
CA VAL A 109 1.33 3.28 2.28
C VAL A 109 0.97 3.20 0.80
N VAL A 110 1.59 2.26 0.06
CA VAL A 110 1.24 1.97 -1.34
C VAL A 110 -0.24 1.59 -1.44
N GLY A 111 -0.75 0.77 -0.53
CA GLY A 111 -2.17 0.42 -0.44
C GLY A 111 -3.11 1.63 -0.35
N ASN A 112 -2.76 2.63 0.46
CA ASN A 112 -3.53 3.86 0.58
C ASN A 112 -3.47 4.72 -0.70
N LEU A 113 -2.29 4.80 -1.33
CA LEU A 113 -2.09 5.52 -2.59
C LEU A 113 -2.96 4.93 -3.70
N VAL A 114 -2.86 3.61 -3.91
CA VAL A 114 -3.61 2.94 -4.99
C VAL A 114 -5.10 2.91 -4.73
N GLU A 115 -5.57 2.78 -3.47
CA GLU A 115 -7.00 2.81 -3.15
C GLU A 115 -7.60 4.17 -3.53
N ALA A 116 -6.93 5.28 -3.16
CA ALA A 116 -7.38 6.62 -3.47
C ALA A 116 -7.39 6.88 -4.99
N ALA A 117 -6.30 6.52 -5.67
CA ALA A 117 -6.19 6.68 -7.12
C ALA A 117 -7.21 5.83 -7.88
N ALA A 118 -7.40 4.56 -7.50
CA ALA A 118 -8.37 3.66 -8.13
C ALA A 118 -9.80 4.22 -8.05
N LYS A 119 -10.19 4.80 -6.90
CA LYS A 119 -11.49 5.49 -6.74
C LYS A 119 -11.63 6.66 -7.71
N ALA A 120 -10.57 7.46 -7.87
CA ALA A 120 -10.58 8.64 -8.74
C ALA A 120 -10.74 8.29 -10.23
N ILE A 121 -10.19 7.16 -10.68
CA ILE A 121 -10.20 6.75 -12.10
C ILE A 121 -11.21 5.63 -12.43
N GLY A 122 -12.05 5.24 -11.46
CA GLY A 122 -13.09 4.23 -11.65
C GLY A 122 -12.60 2.78 -11.76
N VAL A 123 -11.42 2.46 -11.22
CA VAL A 123 -10.85 1.10 -11.13
C VAL A 123 -11.26 0.45 -9.81
N ASN A 124 -11.26 -0.90 -9.72
CA ASN A 124 -11.67 -1.58 -8.49
C ASN A 124 -10.71 -1.23 -7.33
N PRO A 125 -11.14 -0.42 -6.34
CA PRO A 125 -10.25 0.09 -5.32
C PRO A 125 -9.87 -0.96 -4.28
N LEU A 126 -10.76 -1.93 -4.03
CA LEU A 126 -10.50 -3.02 -3.10
C LEU A 126 -9.43 -3.94 -3.66
N LEU A 127 -9.54 -4.32 -4.94
CA LEU A 127 -8.52 -5.13 -5.57
C LEU A 127 -7.17 -4.43 -5.62
N ALA A 128 -7.12 -3.16 -6.06
CA ALA A 128 -5.88 -2.41 -6.13
C ALA A 128 -5.18 -2.36 -4.77
N ARG A 129 -5.93 -2.02 -3.71
CA ARG A 129 -5.41 -1.97 -2.34
C ARG A 129 -4.88 -3.30 -1.84
N VAL A 130 -5.67 -4.36 -2.00
CA VAL A 130 -5.26 -5.70 -1.55
C VAL A 130 -4.05 -6.17 -2.33
N SER A 131 -4.00 -5.92 -3.64
CA SER A 131 -2.84 -6.25 -4.47
C SER A 131 -1.58 -5.52 -3.98
N ALA A 132 -1.69 -4.23 -3.62
CA ALA A 132 -0.60 -3.48 -3.01
C ALA A 132 -0.15 -4.03 -1.65
N TYR A 133 -1.05 -4.59 -0.82
CA TYR A 133 -0.64 -5.22 0.45
C TYR A 133 0.27 -6.42 0.25
N TYR A 134 0.13 -7.12 -0.88
CA TYR A 134 0.86 -8.36 -1.15
C TYR A 134 1.93 -8.24 -2.24
N HIS A 135 2.04 -7.11 -2.95
CA HIS A 135 2.92 -7.00 -4.12
C HIS A 135 4.38 -7.39 -3.84
N ASP A 136 4.82 -7.12 -2.61
CA ASP A 136 6.21 -7.19 -2.18
C ASP A 136 6.51 -8.36 -1.20
N ILE A 137 5.55 -9.28 -1.01
CA ILE A 137 5.67 -10.37 -0.01
C ILE A 137 6.88 -11.28 -0.24
N GLY A 138 7.44 -11.32 -1.45
CA GLY A 138 8.65 -12.10 -1.71
C GLY A 138 9.86 -11.64 -0.92
N LYS A 139 9.91 -10.35 -0.52
CA LYS A 139 10.98 -9.79 0.29
C LYS A 139 11.10 -10.45 1.68
N ILE A 140 10.05 -11.14 2.15
CA ILE A 140 10.05 -11.94 3.39
C ILE A 140 11.18 -12.98 3.41
N THR A 141 11.56 -13.53 2.25
CA THR A 141 12.59 -14.58 2.15
C THR A 141 13.99 -14.05 2.50
N LYS A 142 14.27 -12.80 2.13
CA LYS A 142 15.61 -12.18 2.23
C LYS A 142 15.53 -10.70 2.66
N PRO A 143 14.88 -10.37 3.78
CA PRO A 143 14.52 -8.99 4.14
C PRO A 143 15.73 -8.06 4.23
N GLN A 144 16.87 -8.55 4.73
CA GLN A 144 18.11 -7.81 4.92
C GLN A 144 18.75 -7.24 3.64
N TYR A 145 18.31 -7.68 2.46
CA TYR A 145 18.78 -7.14 1.17
C TYR A 145 17.94 -5.95 0.70
N PHE A 146 16.79 -5.68 1.33
CA PHE A 146 15.92 -4.57 0.96
C PHE A 146 16.12 -3.42 1.95
N VAL A 147 16.42 -2.22 1.42
CA VAL A 147 16.89 -1.07 2.20
C VAL A 147 15.89 -0.64 3.27
N GLU A 148 14.59 -0.79 3.01
CA GLU A 148 13.52 -0.45 3.96
C GLU A 148 13.54 -1.32 5.22
N ASN A 149 14.17 -2.50 5.18
CA ASN A 149 14.29 -3.41 6.32
C ASN A 149 15.68 -3.38 7.00
N GLN A 150 16.61 -2.55 6.53
CA GLN A 150 17.95 -2.45 7.11
C GLN A 150 17.94 -1.49 8.31
N MET A 151 18.05 -2.04 9.53
CA MET A 151 18.07 -1.25 10.77
C MET A 151 19.47 -0.74 11.16
N ASP A 152 20.53 -1.50 10.84
CA ASP A 152 21.89 -1.25 11.34
C ASP A 152 22.79 -0.50 10.36
N GLY A 153 22.24 0.02 9.26
CA GLY A 153 23.01 0.72 8.20
C GLY A 153 24.00 -0.16 7.40
N ALA A 154 24.15 -1.44 7.77
CA ALA A 154 25.03 -2.38 7.07
C ALA A 154 24.41 -2.87 5.75
N ASN A 155 24.79 -2.23 4.64
CA ASN A 155 24.33 -2.61 3.31
C ASN A 155 24.89 -3.97 2.86
N ARG A 156 24.03 -4.99 2.79
CA ARG A 156 24.40 -6.36 2.37
C ARG A 156 24.89 -6.43 0.92
N HIS A 157 24.50 -5.48 0.07
CA HIS A 157 24.96 -5.40 -1.31
C HIS A 157 26.40 -4.90 -1.46
N ALA A 158 27.01 -4.32 -0.41
CA ALA A 158 28.37 -3.81 -0.49
C ALA A 158 29.42 -4.90 -0.78
N LYS A 159 29.13 -6.16 -0.43
CA LYS A 159 30.02 -7.31 -0.63
C LYS A 159 29.69 -8.14 -1.89
N LEU A 160 28.73 -7.69 -2.69
CA LEU A 160 28.24 -8.42 -3.86
C LEU A 160 28.61 -7.70 -5.15
N THR A 161 28.73 -8.46 -6.24
CA THR A 161 28.79 -7.87 -7.58
C THR A 161 27.44 -7.21 -7.92
N PRO A 162 27.41 -6.23 -8.83
CA PRO A 162 26.17 -5.60 -9.26
C PRO A 162 25.17 -6.62 -9.84
N SER A 163 25.60 -7.54 -10.71
CA SER A 163 24.72 -8.58 -11.29
C SER A 163 24.13 -9.50 -10.21
N MET A 164 24.91 -9.90 -9.19
CA MET A 164 24.38 -10.69 -8.07
C MET A 164 23.37 -9.91 -7.23
N SER A 165 23.59 -8.62 -7.04
CA SER A 165 22.64 -7.75 -6.34
C SER A 165 21.33 -7.63 -7.10
N SER A 166 21.39 -7.41 -8.42
CA SER A 166 20.20 -7.39 -9.29
C SER A 166 19.46 -8.72 -9.24
N LEU A 167 20.16 -9.86 -9.28
CA LEU A 167 19.53 -11.18 -9.22
C LEU A 167 18.75 -11.38 -7.90
N ILE A 168 19.30 -10.95 -6.76
CA ILE A 168 18.60 -11.00 -5.47
C ILE A 168 17.37 -10.09 -5.46
N LEU A 169 17.49 -8.88 -6.02
CA LEU A 169 16.36 -7.98 -6.11
C LEU A 169 15.28 -8.58 -7.02
N ILE A 170 15.61 -9.04 -8.22
CA ILE A 170 14.64 -9.65 -9.15
C ILE A 170 13.97 -10.88 -8.55
N SER A 171 14.68 -11.67 -7.71
CA SER A 171 14.12 -12.91 -7.17
C SER A 171 12.91 -12.71 -6.26
N HIS A 172 12.71 -11.53 -5.66
CA HIS A 172 11.54 -11.28 -4.80
C HIS A 172 10.22 -11.45 -5.56
N VAL A 173 10.18 -11.17 -6.86
CA VAL A 173 8.97 -11.35 -7.67
C VAL A 173 8.60 -12.83 -7.73
N LYS A 174 9.57 -13.69 -8.03
CA LYS A 174 9.38 -15.16 -8.08
C LYS A 174 9.01 -15.71 -6.71
N GLU A 175 9.76 -15.34 -5.67
CA GLU A 175 9.49 -15.74 -4.28
C GLU A 175 8.10 -15.29 -3.82
N GLY A 176 7.67 -14.09 -4.24
CA GLY A 176 6.35 -13.55 -3.96
C GLY A 176 5.24 -14.34 -4.65
N VAL A 177 5.41 -14.70 -5.91
CA VAL A 177 4.47 -15.57 -6.64
C VAL A 177 4.34 -16.94 -5.95
N ASP A 178 5.45 -17.53 -5.51
CA ASP A 178 5.45 -18.83 -4.84
C ASP A 178 4.74 -18.76 -3.47
N LEU A 179 4.97 -17.69 -2.69
CA LEU A 179 4.23 -17.43 -1.46
C LEU A 179 2.74 -17.18 -1.73
N ALA A 180 2.40 -16.38 -2.74
CA ALA A 180 1.01 -16.10 -3.09
C ALA A 180 0.24 -17.36 -3.49
N ARG A 181 0.89 -18.30 -4.20
CA ARG A 181 0.32 -19.62 -4.51
C ARG A 181 0.16 -20.47 -3.26
N LYS A 182 1.19 -20.53 -2.41
CA LYS A 182 1.15 -21.28 -1.14
C LYS A 182 0.01 -20.82 -0.23
N TYR A 183 -0.22 -19.52 -0.15
CA TYR A 183 -1.28 -18.90 0.66
C TYR A 183 -2.61 -18.69 -0.10
N ARG A 184 -2.69 -19.12 -1.36
CA ARG A 184 -3.90 -19.07 -2.21
C ARG A 184 -4.53 -17.67 -2.27
N LEU A 185 -3.71 -16.67 -2.59
CA LEU A 185 -4.18 -15.28 -2.75
C LEU A 185 -5.06 -15.11 -4.00
N GLY A 186 -4.93 -16.02 -4.97
CA GLY A 186 -5.69 -16.02 -6.23
C GLY A 186 -4.95 -15.29 -7.36
N ASN A 187 -5.35 -15.60 -8.59
CA ASN A 187 -4.56 -15.26 -9.78
C ASN A 187 -4.41 -13.75 -9.99
N ARG A 188 -5.45 -12.97 -9.70
CA ARG A 188 -5.42 -11.51 -9.88
C ARG A 188 -4.32 -10.83 -9.04
N ILE A 189 -4.10 -11.31 -7.81
CA ILE A 189 -3.04 -10.79 -6.93
C ILE A 189 -1.67 -11.32 -7.36
N ILE A 190 -1.59 -12.60 -7.75
CA ILE A 190 -0.36 -13.22 -8.28
C ILE A 190 0.15 -12.46 -9.51
N ASP A 191 -0.77 -12.07 -10.40
CA ASP A 191 -0.45 -11.32 -11.61
C ASP A 191 0.11 -9.93 -11.28
N VAL A 192 -0.48 -9.22 -10.31
CA VAL A 192 0.07 -7.92 -9.86
C VAL A 192 1.45 -8.10 -9.23
N ILE A 193 1.68 -9.11 -8.39
CA ILE A 193 3.01 -9.42 -7.84
C ILE A 193 4.01 -9.63 -8.98
N ARG A 194 3.62 -10.34 -10.04
CA ARG A 194 4.51 -10.59 -11.19
C ARG A 194 4.80 -9.33 -12.00
N GLN A 195 3.84 -8.41 -12.10
CA GLN A 195 3.85 -7.29 -13.04
C GLN A 195 4.25 -5.95 -12.44
N HIS A 196 4.27 -5.78 -11.12
CA HIS A 196 4.36 -4.46 -10.50
C HIS A 196 5.67 -3.69 -10.80
N HIS A 197 6.73 -4.37 -11.21
CA HIS A 197 7.94 -3.73 -11.74
C HIS A 197 8.07 -3.74 -13.26
N GLY A 198 7.20 -4.47 -13.96
CA GLY A 198 7.23 -4.61 -15.41
C GLY A 198 8.58 -5.12 -15.89
N THR A 199 9.15 -4.44 -16.89
CA THR A 199 10.49 -4.73 -17.43
C THR A 199 11.51 -3.66 -17.08
N ARG A 200 11.25 -2.88 -16.02
CA ARG A 200 12.07 -1.73 -15.64
C ARG A 200 13.51 -2.13 -15.34
N LEU A 201 14.42 -1.19 -15.60
CA LEU A 201 15.84 -1.32 -15.29
C LEU A 201 16.12 -1.05 -13.80
N ILE A 202 16.95 -1.88 -13.19
CA ILE A 202 17.52 -1.66 -11.86
C ILE A 202 18.72 -0.70 -12.00
N THR A 203 18.40 0.58 -12.20
CA THR A 203 19.34 1.62 -12.66
C THR A 203 20.61 1.73 -11.81
N TYR A 204 20.49 1.65 -10.47
CA TYR A 204 21.63 1.80 -9.56
C TYR A 204 22.72 0.74 -9.81
N PHE A 205 22.33 -0.54 -9.88
CA PHE A 205 23.30 -1.62 -10.08
C PHE A 205 23.79 -1.68 -11.53
N TYR A 206 22.94 -1.31 -12.50
CA TYR A 206 23.37 -1.18 -13.88
C TYR A 206 24.46 -0.11 -14.05
N GLN A 207 24.26 1.08 -13.47
CA GLN A 207 25.25 2.15 -13.50
C GLN A 207 26.55 1.73 -12.79
N LYS A 208 26.43 1.11 -11.62
CA LYS A 208 27.59 0.58 -10.88
C LYS A 208 28.35 -0.49 -11.67
N ALA A 209 27.67 -1.32 -12.47
CA ALA A 209 28.31 -2.28 -13.36
C ALA A 209 29.08 -1.58 -14.48
N ARG A 210 28.47 -0.55 -15.09
CA ARG A 210 29.08 0.24 -16.18
C ARG A 210 30.30 1.05 -15.75
N GLU A 211 30.39 1.44 -14.49
CA GLU A 211 31.60 2.07 -13.95
C GLU A 211 32.80 1.10 -13.93
N ASN A 212 32.55 -0.20 -13.83
CA ASN A 212 33.57 -1.24 -13.74
C ASN A 212 33.86 -1.92 -15.09
N HIS A 213 32.95 -1.85 -16.05
CA HIS A 213 33.04 -2.50 -17.36
C HIS A 213 32.47 -1.61 -18.48
N GLN A 214 33.15 -1.54 -19.63
CA GLN A 214 32.71 -0.71 -20.76
C GLN A 214 31.45 -1.24 -21.46
N GLU A 215 31.25 -2.56 -21.49
CA GLU A 215 30.08 -3.22 -22.07
C GLU A 215 29.36 -4.04 -20.99
N VAL A 216 28.14 -3.62 -20.65
CA VAL A 216 27.27 -4.31 -19.68
C VAL A 216 25.95 -4.56 -20.37
N ASN A 217 25.52 -5.83 -20.41
CA ASN A 217 24.21 -6.20 -20.93
C ASN A 217 23.11 -5.65 -20.01
N GLU A 218 22.25 -4.80 -20.55
CA GLU A 218 21.15 -4.17 -19.82
C GLU A 218 20.10 -5.20 -19.35
N ASP A 219 19.91 -6.29 -20.10
CA ASP A 219 18.94 -7.33 -19.79
C ASP A 219 19.23 -8.05 -18.46
N GLU A 220 20.49 -8.11 -18.02
CA GLU A 220 20.87 -8.67 -16.71
C GLU A 220 20.35 -7.84 -15.52
N PHE A 221 19.96 -6.60 -15.78
CA PHE A 221 19.53 -5.62 -14.78
C PHE A 221 18.06 -5.25 -14.93
N ARG A 222 17.33 -5.86 -15.88
CA ARG A 222 15.90 -5.63 -16.06
C ARG A 222 15.08 -6.69 -15.34
N TYR A 223 13.93 -6.28 -14.82
CA TYR A 223 12.92 -7.24 -14.38
C TYR A 223 12.40 -8.05 -15.58
N LEU A 224 12.06 -9.32 -15.33
CA LEU A 224 11.61 -10.25 -16.38
C LEU A 224 10.19 -9.96 -16.89
N GLY A 225 9.43 -9.12 -16.19
CA GLY A 225 8.04 -8.80 -16.52
C GLY A 225 7.05 -9.95 -16.33
N PRO A 226 5.89 -9.88 -17.02
CA PRO A 226 5.57 -8.93 -18.09
C PRO A 226 5.29 -7.50 -17.59
N LYS A 227 5.14 -6.54 -18.52
CA LYS A 227 4.59 -5.21 -18.21
C LYS A 227 3.19 -5.35 -17.58
N PRO A 228 2.71 -4.36 -16.82
CA PRO A 228 1.33 -4.30 -16.36
C PRO A 228 0.32 -4.63 -17.47
N GLN A 229 -0.50 -5.65 -17.24
CA GLN A 229 -1.57 -6.07 -18.16
C GLN A 229 -2.93 -5.49 -17.78
N THR A 230 -3.01 -4.86 -16.60
CA THR A 230 -4.26 -4.35 -16.02
C THR A 230 -4.04 -2.96 -15.43
N ARG A 231 -5.10 -2.15 -15.35
CA ARG A 231 -5.05 -0.82 -14.74
C ARG A 231 -4.65 -0.91 -13.26
N GLU A 232 -5.07 -1.95 -12.54
CA GLU A 232 -4.66 -2.22 -11.16
C GLU A 232 -3.14 -2.47 -11.04
N ALA A 233 -2.56 -3.31 -11.90
CA ALA A 233 -1.11 -3.55 -11.91
C ALA A 233 -0.33 -2.26 -12.22
N GLY A 234 -0.82 -1.46 -13.18
CA GLY A 234 -0.22 -0.16 -13.51
C GLY A 234 -0.29 0.82 -12.33
N LEU A 235 -1.41 0.87 -11.60
CA LEU A 235 -1.54 1.68 -10.39
C LEU A 235 -0.53 1.26 -9.31
N VAL A 236 -0.36 -0.04 -9.06
CA VAL A 236 0.59 -0.56 -8.07
C VAL A 236 2.02 -0.21 -8.48
N MET A 237 2.39 -0.36 -9.75
CA MET A 237 3.71 0.05 -10.26
C MET A 237 3.98 1.54 -10.01
N LEU A 238 3.02 2.42 -10.35
CA LEU A 238 3.19 3.86 -10.18
C LEU A 238 3.30 4.23 -8.70
N ALA A 239 2.44 3.66 -7.85
CA ALA A 239 2.43 3.95 -6.42
C ALA A 239 3.69 3.44 -5.71
N ASP A 240 4.15 2.22 -6.02
CA ASP A 240 5.40 1.64 -5.50
C ASP A 240 6.59 2.57 -5.81
N ALA A 241 6.76 2.91 -7.09
CA ALA A 241 7.87 3.77 -7.52
C ALA A 241 7.83 5.16 -6.88
N VAL A 242 6.64 5.76 -6.80
CA VAL A 242 6.45 7.10 -6.22
C VAL A 242 6.72 7.10 -4.72
N GLU A 243 6.22 6.10 -3.99
CA GLU A 243 6.40 5.97 -2.54
C GLU A 243 7.87 5.71 -2.20
N ALA A 244 8.53 4.79 -2.92
CA ALA A 244 9.93 4.48 -2.73
C ALA A 244 10.81 5.72 -2.97
N ALA A 245 10.51 6.48 -4.03
CA ALA A 245 11.22 7.72 -4.33
C ALA A 245 10.94 8.84 -3.32
N SER A 246 9.73 8.92 -2.76
CA SER A 246 9.40 9.95 -1.77
C SER A 246 10.06 9.70 -0.43
N ARG A 247 10.30 8.43 -0.07
CA ARG A 247 11.00 8.05 1.16
C ARG A 247 12.45 8.50 1.20
N ALA A 248 13.10 8.56 0.04
CA ALA A 248 14.47 9.05 -0.11
C ALA A 248 14.56 10.59 -0.14
N MET A 249 13.43 11.31 -0.12
CA MET A 249 13.41 12.77 -0.21
C MET A 249 13.74 13.43 1.13
N GLU A 250 14.86 14.15 1.18
CA GLU A 250 15.15 15.07 2.29
C GLU A 250 14.20 16.28 2.21
N HIS A 251 13.49 16.62 3.29
CA HIS A 251 12.54 17.75 3.39
C HIS A 251 11.39 17.74 2.36
N PRO A 252 10.36 16.91 2.57
CA PRO A 252 9.25 16.71 1.65
C PRO A 252 8.21 17.85 1.70
N THR A 253 8.51 18.98 1.06
CA THR A 253 7.53 20.07 0.91
C THR A 253 6.47 19.72 -0.15
N PRO A 254 5.26 20.30 -0.09
CA PRO A 254 4.21 20.00 -1.07
C PRO A 254 4.61 20.21 -2.54
N ALA A 255 5.40 21.25 -2.82
CA ALA A 255 5.90 21.52 -4.17
C ALA A 255 6.91 20.44 -4.64
N ARG A 256 7.78 19.96 -3.74
CA ARG A 256 8.76 18.92 -4.05
C ARG A 256 8.11 17.55 -4.24
N ILE A 257 7.12 17.22 -3.42
CA ILE A 257 6.29 16.02 -3.58
C ILE A 257 5.62 16.06 -4.97
N LYS A 258 4.96 17.18 -5.32
CA LYS A 258 4.32 17.34 -6.63
C LYS A 258 5.28 17.15 -7.80
N GLY A 259 6.46 17.77 -7.71
CA GLY A 259 7.49 17.61 -8.72
C GLY A 259 7.99 16.16 -8.84
N LEU A 260 8.19 15.48 -7.71
CA LEU A 260 8.62 14.08 -7.70
C LEU A 260 7.58 13.16 -8.33
N VAL A 261 6.32 13.24 -7.90
CA VAL A 261 5.22 12.42 -8.41
C VAL A 261 5.11 12.55 -9.92
N GLN A 262 5.12 13.78 -10.44
CA GLN A 262 5.03 14.03 -11.87
C GLN A 262 6.21 13.44 -12.65
N ARG A 263 7.44 13.58 -12.14
CA ARG A 263 8.64 13.02 -12.78
C ARG A 263 8.58 11.50 -12.83
N VAL A 264 8.34 10.84 -11.70
CA VAL A 264 8.34 9.37 -11.64
C VAL A 264 7.26 8.76 -12.54
N ILE A 265 6.06 9.33 -12.56
CA ILE A 265 4.99 8.88 -13.46
C ILE A 265 5.40 9.06 -14.92
N ASN A 266 5.98 10.22 -15.27
CA ASN A 266 6.43 10.49 -16.64
C ASN A 266 7.58 9.56 -17.06
N ASP A 267 8.53 9.27 -16.18
CA ASP A 267 9.66 8.37 -16.47
C ASP A 267 9.15 6.96 -16.79
N ILE A 268 8.18 6.45 -16.02
CA ILE A 268 7.54 5.14 -16.26
C ILE A 268 6.75 5.15 -17.57
N PHE A 269 6.04 6.24 -17.87
CA PHE A 269 5.30 6.40 -19.12
C PHE A 269 6.23 6.44 -20.33
N ILE A 270 7.34 7.19 -20.28
CA ILE A 270 8.32 7.30 -21.37
C ILE A 270 9.08 5.99 -21.59
N ASP A 271 9.32 5.21 -20.53
CA ASP A 271 9.89 3.84 -20.62
C ASP A 271 8.90 2.81 -21.22
N GLY A 272 7.69 3.24 -21.60
CA GLY A 272 6.67 2.40 -22.22
C GLY A 272 6.12 1.30 -21.30
N GLN A 273 6.31 1.42 -19.99
CA GLN A 273 5.89 0.36 -19.06
C GLN A 273 4.36 0.21 -18.99
N LEU A 274 3.61 1.24 -19.38
CA LEU A 274 2.15 1.24 -19.32
C LEU A 274 1.49 0.83 -20.65
N ASP A 275 2.27 0.52 -21.69
CA ASP A 275 1.76 0.25 -23.06
C ASP A 275 0.80 -0.94 -23.14
N GLU A 276 0.89 -1.87 -22.19
CA GLU A 276 0.12 -3.12 -22.17
C GLU A 276 -1.05 -3.08 -21.16
N CYS A 277 -1.36 -1.90 -20.61
CA CYS A 277 -2.53 -1.68 -19.75
C CYS A 277 -3.35 -0.46 -20.20
N GLU A 278 -4.65 -0.49 -19.91
CA GLU A 278 -5.59 0.54 -20.34
C GLU A 278 -5.60 1.80 -19.43
N LEU A 279 -4.41 2.30 -19.04
CA LEU A 279 -4.28 3.58 -18.34
C LEU A 279 -4.16 4.73 -19.35
N THR A 280 -5.07 5.69 -19.27
CA THR A 280 -5.08 6.85 -20.16
C THR A 280 -4.23 8.00 -19.60
N LEU A 281 -3.81 8.95 -20.45
CA LEU A 281 -3.15 10.18 -19.99
C LEU A 281 -4.01 10.98 -18.98
N LYS A 282 -5.35 10.95 -19.15
CA LYS A 282 -6.28 11.53 -18.20
C LYS A 282 -6.20 10.83 -16.84
N ASP A 283 -6.12 9.51 -16.84
CA ASP A 283 -5.95 8.74 -15.60
C ASP A 283 -4.65 9.11 -14.91
N LEU A 284 -3.53 9.22 -15.63
CA LEU A 284 -2.24 9.60 -15.05
C LEU A 284 -2.29 10.95 -14.31
N HIS A 285 -3.04 11.92 -14.83
CA HIS A 285 -3.24 13.21 -14.17
C HIS A 285 -4.01 13.07 -12.85
N GLU A 286 -5.11 12.31 -12.84
CA GLU A 286 -5.92 12.07 -11.64
C GLU A 286 -5.19 11.20 -10.60
N ILE A 287 -4.38 10.24 -11.06
CA ILE A 287 -3.48 9.44 -10.23
C ILE A 287 -2.46 10.36 -9.54
N ALA A 288 -1.77 11.22 -10.29
CA ALA A 288 -0.79 12.15 -9.73
C ALA A 288 -1.42 13.07 -8.69
N LYS A 289 -2.63 13.60 -8.95
CA LYS A 289 -3.39 14.42 -8.00
C LYS A 289 -3.70 13.66 -6.72
N SER A 290 -4.18 12.43 -6.84
CA SER A 290 -4.49 11.55 -5.70
C SER A 290 -3.25 11.24 -4.86
N PHE A 291 -2.14 10.87 -5.51
CA PHE A 291 -0.88 10.59 -4.82
C PHE A 291 -0.35 11.80 -4.06
N ASN A 292 -0.42 12.99 -4.65
CA ASN A 292 -0.02 14.23 -3.98
C ASN A 292 -0.78 14.46 -2.67
N VAL A 293 -2.10 14.23 -2.64
CA VAL A 293 -2.90 14.40 -1.42
C VAL A 293 -2.44 13.44 -0.32
N ILE A 294 -2.29 12.16 -0.66
CA ILE A 294 -1.91 11.12 0.30
C ILE A 294 -0.47 11.32 0.81
N LEU A 295 0.50 11.57 -0.08
CA LEU A 295 1.88 11.77 0.32
C LEU A 295 2.06 13.02 1.19
N ASN A 296 1.36 14.11 0.89
CA ASN A 296 1.36 15.28 1.78
C ASN A 296 0.85 14.90 3.17
N ALA A 297 -0.24 14.15 3.28
CA ALA A 297 -0.76 13.69 4.56
C ALA A 297 0.21 12.78 5.33
N VAL A 298 0.93 11.89 4.62
CA VAL A 298 1.93 10.99 5.20
C VAL A 298 3.16 11.77 5.71
N TYR A 299 3.64 12.74 4.95
CA TYR A 299 4.88 13.47 5.24
C TYR A 299 4.66 14.84 5.92
N HIS A 300 3.43 15.23 6.23
CA HIS A 300 3.17 16.46 6.97
C HIS A 300 3.81 16.37 8.37
N HIS A 301 4.76 17.28 8.63
CA HIS A 301 5.31 17.49 9.95
C HIS A 301 4.17 17.73 10.95
N ARG A 302 4.04 16.87 11.96
CA ARG A 302 3.37 17.26 13.21
C ARG A 302 4.06 18.55 13.66
N ILE A 303 3.29 19.64 13.73
CA ILE A 303 3.73 20.90 14.32
C ILE A 303 4.32 20.55 15.69
N LYS A 304 5.62 20.81 15.90
CA LYS A 304 6.18 20.77 17.25
C LYS A 304 5.45 21.87 18.01
N TYR A 305 4.63 21.47 18.99
CA TYR A 305 4.14 22.43 19.97
C TYR A 305 5.36 23.07 20.62
N PRO A 306 5.43 24.41 20.71
CA PRO A 306 6.42 25.05 21.55
C PRO A 306 6.27 24.44 22.95
N GLU A 307 7.35 23.86 23.47
CA GLU A 307 7.41 23.54 24.89
C GLU A 307 7.13 24.85 25.61
N GLN A 308 5.98 24.93 26.29
CA GLN A 308 5.74 26.02 27.22
C GLN A 308 6.84 25.91 28.26
N GLU A 309 7.80 26.84 28.23
CA GLU A 309 8.65 27.12 29.37
C GLU A 309 7.72 27.22 30.58
N ALA A 310 7.84 26.24 31.47
CA ALA A 310 7.16 26.26 32.75
C ALA A 310 7.67 27.49 33.49
N ALA A 311 6.92 28.58 33.38
CA ALA A 311 7.03 29.72 34.27
C ALA A 311 6.77 29.18 35.68
N ASP A 312 7.86 29.03 36.43
CA ASP A 312 7.88 28.68 37.84
C ASP A 312 7.17 29.81 38.62
N GLY A 313 5.85 29.65 38.75
CA GLY A 313 4.95 30.52 39.48
C GLY A 313 4.57 29.90 40.82
N GLY A 314 5.54 29.62 41.68
CA GLY A 314 5.31 29.25 43.08
C GLY A 314 5.09 30.49 43.95
N ASN A 315 3.84 30.79 44.31
CA ASN A 315 3.47 31.87 45.22
C ASN A 315 3.26 31.32 46.64
N GLY A 316 4.05 31.78 47.62
CA GLY A 316 3.88 31.52 49.06
C GLY A 316 4.87 32.34 49.92
N PRO A 317 4.49 32.87 51.11
CA PRO A 317 4.84 34.23 51.54
C PRO A 317 6.11 34.41 52.40
N ARG A 318 6.67 35.64 52.35
CA ARG A 318 7.68 36.26 53.25
C ARG A 318 7.24 36.18 54.74
N SER A 319 8.06 36.02 55.78
CA SER A 319 9.25 36.75 56.28
C SER A 319 9.59 36.18 57.70
N PRO A 320 10.76 36.39 58.37
CA PRO A 320 11.18 37.72 58.84
C PRO A 320 12.70 38.07 58.83
N LYS A 321 12.93 39.40 58.87
CA LYS A 321 14.15 40.22 59.11
C LYS A 321 15.04 39.72 60.27
N GLU A 322 16.34 40.00 60.47
CA GLU A 322 17.36 41.04 60.13
C GLU A 322 18.73 40.48 60.68
N PRO A 323 19.92 41.15 60.72
CA PRO A 323 20.33 42.48 60.25
C PRO A 323 21.66 42.53 59.46
N LYS A 324 21.97 43.77 59.05
CA LYS A 324 23.12 44.27 58.27
C LYS A 324 24.47 44.05 58.96
N ASP A 325 25.51 43.78 58.16
CA ASP A 325 26.77 44.51 58.32
C ASP A 325 27.57 44.59 57.00
N LYS A 326 28.08 45.79 56.72
CA LYS A 326 29.10 46.08 55.69
C LYS A 326 30.34 46.57 56.45
N PRO A 327 31.55 46.35 55.93
CA PRO A 327 32.17 47.50 55.27
C PRO A 327 32.97 47.19 54.01
N GLN A 328 33.03 48.24 53.17
CA GLN A 328 33.90 48.43 52.01
C GLN A 328 35.38 48.53 52.42
N ARG A 329 36.31 48.10 51.55
CA ARG A 329 37.24 48.99 50.79
C ARG A 329 38.43 48.21 50.17
N ARG A 330 38.48 48.25 48.83
CA ARG A 330 39.55 48.77 47.95
C ARG A 330 41.03 48.64 48.42
N LYS A 331 41.85 47.93 47.63
CA LYS A 331 43.15 48.42 47.08
C LYS A 331 43.77 47.44 46.06
N GLU A 332 44.43 48.04 45.07
CA GLU A 332 45.22 47.46 43.97
C GLU A 332 46.50 46.74 44.43
N ASN A 333 46.98 45.83 43.56
CA ASN A 333 48.33 45.75 42.96
C ASN A 333 48.94 44.34 42.99
N GLY A 334 49.51 43.94 41.85
CA GLY A 334 50.38 42.76 41.75
C GLY A 334 50.56 42.25 40.31
N ARG A 335 51.45 42.90 39.56
CA ARG A 335 51.92 42.50 38.22
C ARG A 335 53.19 41.63 38.36
N LYS A 336 53.51 40.86 37.29
CA LYS A 336 54.79 40.19 36.90
C LYS A 336 54.98 38.73 37.38
N ASP A 337 55.54 37.77 36.64
CA ASP A 337 56.36 37.68 35.40
C ASP A 337 56.20 36.24 34.81
N ILE A 338 56.05 35.99 33.49
CA ILE A 338 57.02 35.78 32.39
C ILE A 338 57.80 34.42 32.36
N ARG A 339 57.76 33.77 31.17
CA ARG A 339 58.66 32.73 30.55
C ARG A 339 58.44 31.26 30.97
N ARG A 340 58.57 30.23 30.10
CA ARG A 340 59.39 30.04 28.88
C ARG A 340 58.89 28.84 28.04
N LEU A 341 59.08 28.94 26.71
CA LEU A 341 59.00 27.87 25.70
C LEU A 341 60.28 26.98 25.70
N GLY A 342 60.16 25.76 25.16
CA GLY A 342 61.26 24.96 24.57
C GLY A 342 61.15 23.46 24.87
N ALA A 343 60.74 22.63 23.90
CA ALA A 343 61.59 21.75 23.06
C ALA A 343 62.01 20.47 23.83
N THR A 344 61.87 19.22 23.35
CA THR A 344 62.35 18.52 22.14
C THR A 344 61.90 17.05 22.37
N ARG A 345 61.64 16.14 21.42
CA ARG A 345 62.25 15.80 20.13
C ARG A 345 61.23 14.98 19.32
#